data_AF-A0A438FLN3-F1
#
_entry.id   AF-A0A438FLN3-F1
#
_cell.length_a   1.000
_cell.length_b   1.000
_cell.length_c   1.000
_cell.angle_alpha   90.00
_cell.angle_beta   90.00
_cell.angle_gamma   90.00
#
_symmetry.space_group_name_H-M   'P 1'
#
loop_
_entity.id
_entity.type
_entity.pdbx_description
1 polymer ?
#
loop_
_entity_poly.entity_id
_entity_poly.type
_entity_poly.pdbx_seq_one_letter_code
_entity_poly.pdbx_strand_id
1 'polypeptide(L)'
;MKPGETLECAVHRAVKEELGSIIQGNGNVRIVPGSYEQKVEERVSASYPGLPACYVLHSVNAWVDGLPDGEFCTEEEEYRDWNGMGIAEMAVSVKRHYWKWVDFDSV
;
A
#
# COMPACT_ATOMS: atom_id res chain seq x y z
N MET A 1 8.01 -3.51 -4.67
CA MET A 1 7.62 -4.94 -4.73
C MET A 1 8.61 -5.76 -3.91
N LYS A 2 8.19 -6.89 -3.32
CA LYS A 2 9.10 -7.78 -2.58
C LYS A 2 9.99 -8.56 -3.56
N PRO A 3 11.21 -8.98 -3.16
CA PRO A 3 12.08 -9.79 -4.03
C PRO A 3 11.37 -11.09 -4.47
N GLY A 4 11.33 -11.35 -5.78
CA GLY A 4 10.69 -12.53 -6.36
C GLY A 4 9.14 -12.48 -6.42
N GLU A 5 8.52 -11.37 -6.01
CA GLU A 5 7.08 -11.19 -6.06
C GLU A 5 6.61 -10.86 -7.48
N THR A 6 5.53 -11.48 -7.96
CA THR A 6 4.90 -11.10 -9.23
C THR A 6 4.14 -9.79 -9.09
N LEU A 7 3.87 -9.12 -10.21
CA LEU A 7 3.09 -7.87 -10.22
C LEU A 7 1.72 -8.08 -9.57
N GLU A 8 1.03 -9.16 -9.92
CA GLU A 8 -0.30 -9.50 -9.43
C GLU A 8 -0.28 -9.68 -7.90
N CYS A 9 0.67 -10.47 -7.39
CA CYS A 9 0.83 -10.68 -5.95
C CYS A 9 1.11 -9.36 -5.23
N ALA A 10 1.96 -8.51 -5.80
CA ALA A 10 2.27 -7.21 -5.23
C ALA A 10 1.05 -6.27 -5.18
N VAL A 11 0.23 -6.26 -6.23
CA VAL A 11 -1.01 -5.46 -6.28
C VAL A 11 -2.03 -5.95 -5.27
N HIS A 12 -2.30 -7.25 -5.24
CA HIS A 12 -3.23 -7.82 -4.27
C HIS A 12 -2.76 -7.58 -2.84
N ARG A 13 -1.46 -7.69 -2.58
CA ARG A 13 -0.88 -7.39 -1.27
C ARG A 13 -1.04 -5.91 -0.92
N ALA A 14 -0.69 -4.99 -1.82
CA ALA A 14 -0.80 -3.55 -1.57
C ALA A 14 -2.26 -3.15 -1.27
N VAL A 15 -3.23 -3.62 -2.07
CA VAL A 15 -4.65 -3.36 -1.82
C VAL A 15 -5.10 -3.96 -0.49
N LYS A 16 -4.64 -5.16 -0.14
CA LYS A 16 -4.99 -5.81 1.13
C LYS A 16 -4.39 -5.08 2.34
N GLU A 17 -3.14 -4.62 2.25
CA GLU A 17 -2.47 -3.89 3.33
C GLU A 17 -3.20 -2.55 3.59
N GLU A 18 -3.57 -1.83 2.53
CA GLU A 18 -4.15 -0.48 2.63
C GLU A 18 -5.67 -0.46 2.84
N LEU A 19 -6.41 -1.34 2.15
CA LEU A 19 -7.88 -1.33 2.07
C LEU A 19 -8.52 -2.59 2.67
N GLY A 20 -7.71 -3.53 3.17
CA GLY A 20 -8.18 -4.84 3.67
C GLY A 20 -9.23 -4.76 4.78
N SER A 21 -9.15 -3.75 5.64
CA SER A 21 -10.06 -3.58 6.78
C SER A 21 -11.51 -3.30 6.35
N ILE A 22 -11.71 -2.69 5.17
CA ILE A 22 -13.04 -2.33 4.66
C ILE A 22 -13.58 -3.32 3.64
N ILE A 23 -12.70 -3.96 2.84
CA ILE A 23 -13.13 -4.90 1.80
C ILE A 23 -13.38 -6.33 2.32
N GLN A 24 -13.11 -6.61 3.61
CA GLN A 24 -13.37 -7.88 4.32
C GLN A 24 -12.99 -9.15 3.52
N GLY A 25 -11.94 -9.09 2.70
CA GLY A 25 -11.50 -10.20 1.85
C GLY A 25 -12.37 -10.49 0.61
N ASN A 26 -13.44 -9.74 0.39
CA ASN A 26 -14.35 -9.87 -0.77
C ASN A 26 -14.08 -8.85 -1.88
N GLY A 27 -13.18 -7.89 -1.65
CA GLY A 27 -12.78 -6.92 -2.67
C GLY A 27 -12.09 -7.61 -3.84
N ASN A 28 -12.79 -7.72 -4.97
CA ASN A 28 -12.19 -8.21 -6.19
C ASN A 28 -11.29 -7.11 -6.76
N VAL A 29 -10.02 -7.46 -7.00
CA VAL A 29 -9.02 -6.53 -7.55
C VAL A 29 -8.73 -6.92 -8.99
N ARG A 30 -8.93 -5.98 -9.91
CA ARG A 30 -8.68 -6.18 -11.35
C ARG A 30 -7.67 -5.15 -11.84
N ILE A 31 -6.50 -5.60 -12.23
CA ILE A 31 -5.45 -4.75 -12.81
C ILE A 31 -5.92 -4.23 -14.18
N VAL A 32 -5.73 -2.94 -14.42
CA VAL A 32 -5.96 -2.34 -15.73
C VAL A 32 -4.85 -2.82 -16.69
N PRO A 33 -5.19 -3.53 -17.78
CA PRO A 33 -4.16 -4.02 -18.70
C PRO A 33 -3.33 -2.87 -19.28
N GLY A 34 -2.01 -3.02 -19.26
CA GLY A 34 -1.08 -2.03 -19.83
C GLY A 34 -0.83 -0.78 -18.97
N SER A 35 -1.40 -0.68 -17.76
CA SER A 35 -1.15 0.47 -16.87
C SER A 35 0.11 0.36 -16.02
N TYR A 36 0.87 -0.72 -16.15
CA TYR A 36 2.07 -0.93 -15.34
C TYR A 36 3.18 0.00 -15.80
N GLU A 37 3.69 0.79 -14.87
CA GLU A 37 4.80 1.71 -15.08
C GLU A 37 5.90 1.46 -14.04
N GLN A 38 7.15 1.61 -14.47
CA GLN A 38 8.31 1.52 -13.61
C GLN A 38 9.14 2.80 -13.75
N LYS A 39 9.50 3.40 -12.61
CA LYS A 39 10.35 4.59 -12.54
C LYS A 39 11.47 4.39 -11.53
N VAL A 40 12.68 4.83 -11.89
CA VAL A 40 13.82 4.88 -10.97
C VAL A 40 13.97 6.30 -10.46
N GLU A 41 14.00 6.48 -9.14
CA GLU A 41 14.21 7.76 -8.48
C GLU A 41 15.46 7.72 -7.61
N GLU A 42 16.45 8.55 -7.95
CA GLU A 42 17.64 8.74 -7.14
C GLU A 42 17.49 9.99 -6.28
N ARG A 43 17.55 9.83 -4.95
CA ARG A 43 17.42 10.94 -4.00
C ARG A 43 18.18 10.63 -2.71
N VAL A 44 18.35 11.65 -1.85
CA VAL A 44 18.86 11.42 -0.49
C VAL A 44 17.82 10.58 0.28
N SER A 45 18.30 9.55 0.98
CA SER A 45 17.44 8.69 1.78
C SER A 45 16.73 9.49 2.88
N ALA A 46 15.41 9.39 2.92
CA ALA A 46 14.61 9.99 4.00
C ALA A 46 14.89 9.31 5.36
N SER A 47 15.16 8.01 5.34
CA SER A 47 15.45 7.21 6.54
C SER A 47 16.91 7.32 7.00
N TYR A 48 17.82 7.66 6.08
CA TYR A 48 19.26 7.82 6.36
C TYR A 48 19.79 9.12 5.74
N PRO A 49 19.58 10.28 6.39
CA PRO A 49 19.97 11.58 5.85
C PRO A 49 21.45 11.63 5.42
N GLY A 50 21.69 12.15 4.22
CA GLY A 50 23.03 12.27 3.64
C GLY A 50 23.51 11.05 2.85
N LEU A 51 22.83 9.91 2.92
CA LEU A 51 23.13 8.75 2.08
C LEU A 51 22.33 8.80 0.77
N PRO A 52 22.97 8.52 -0.39
CA PRO A 52 22.24 8.35 -1.63
C PRO A 52 21.35 7.11 -1.57
N ALA A 53 20.13 7.22 -2.07
CA ALA A 53 19.19 6.13 -2.25
C ALA A 53 18.70 6.09 -3.69
N CYS A 54 18.46 4.87 -4.17
CA CYS A 54 17.86 4.58 -5.46
C CYS A 54 16.56 3.80 -5.22
N TYR A 55 15.43 4.39 -5.58
CA TYR A 55 14.11 3.80 -5.41
C TYR A 55 13.60 3.32 -6.77
N VAL A 56 13.24 2.03 -6.84
CA VAL A 56 12.52 1.48 -8.00
C VAL A 56 11.04 1.49 -7.66
N LEU A 57 10.32 2.45 -8.22
CA LEU A 57 8.89 2.64 -8.04
C LEU A 57 8.13 1.85 -9.10
N HIS A 58 7.10 1.15 -8.66
CA HIS A 58 6.21 0.35 -9.50
C HIS A 58 4.78 0.89 -9.32
N SER A 59 4.17 1.35 -10.41
CA SER A 59 2.85 1.96 -10.42
C SER A 59 1.91 1.19 -11.33
N VAL A 60 0.64 1.09 -10.94
CA VAL A 60 -0.37 0.32 -11.67
C VAL A 60 -1.76 0.82 -11.28
N ASN A 61 -2.65 0.88 -12.26
CA ASN A 61 -4.06 1.20 -12.04
C ASN A 61 -4.82 -0.11 -11.80
N ALA A 62 -5.73 -0.11 -10.83
CA ALA A 62 -6.56 -1.26 -10.50
C ALA A 62 -7.99 -0.83 -10.17
N TRP A 63 -8.95 -1.66 -10.57
CA TRP A 63 -10.32 -1.59 -10.10
C TRP A 63 -10.44 -2.42 -8.82
N VAL A 64 -11.02 -1.84 -7.78
CA VAL A 64 -11.25 -2.51 -6.50
C VAL A 64 -12.74 -2.43 -6.19
N ASP A 65 -13.39 -3.59 -6.17
CA ASP A 65 -14.82 -3.68 -5.88
C ASP A 65 -15.06 -3.56 -4.36
N GLY A 66 -16.22 -3.01 -3.97
CA GLY A 66 -16.65 -2.96 -2.57
C GLY A 66 -16.10 -1.77 -1.75
N LEU A 67 -15.53 -0.76 -2.40
CA LEU A 67 -15.13 0.48 -1.72
C LEU A 67 -16.36 1.37 -1.43
N PRO A 68 -16.37 2.12 -0.31
CA PRO A 68 -17.43 3.08 0.00
C PRO A 68 -17.52 4.21 -1.04
N ASP A 69 -18.74 4.66 -1.37
CA ASP A 69 -18.95 5.80 -2.28
C ASP A 69 -18.49 7.15 -1.69
N GLY A 70 -18.41 7.24 -0.35
CA GLY A 70 -17.98 8.43 0.39
C GLY A 70 -16.55 8.34 0.92
N GLU A 71 -16.12 9.37 1.63
CA GLU A 71 -14.86 9.35 2.39
C GLU A 71 -14.89 8.24 3.46
N PHE A 72 -13.76 7.58 3.66
CA PHE A 72 -13.63 6.50 4.63
C PHE A 72 -12.23 6.48 5.25
N CYS A 73 -12.04 5.66 6.28
CA CYS A 73 -10.72 5.41 6.84
C CYS A 73 -10.41 3.92 6.90
N THR A 74 -9.13 3.60 6.83
CA THR A 74 -8.61 2.24 6.99
C THR A 74 -7.53 2.24 8.05
N GLU A 75 -7.24 1.07 8.61
CA GLU A 75 -6.25 0.91 9.67
C GLU A 75 -5.27 -0.17 9.25
N GLU A 76 -3.97 0.15 9.31
CA GLU A 76 -2.91 -0.81 9.07
C GLU A 76 -2.52 -1.51 10.37
N GLU A 77 -2.65 -2.83 10.40
CA GLU A 77 -2.09 -3.66 11.46
C GLU A 77 -0.64 -4.02 11.10
N GLU A 78 0.31 -3.15 11.46
CA GLU A 78 1.74 -3.47 11.38
C GLU A 78 2.03 -4.58 12.41
N TYR A 79 2.71 -5.66 12.00
CA TYR A 79 3.21 -6.78 12.85
C TYR A 79 2.27 -7.93 13.26
N ARG A 80 1.15 -8.19 12.58
CA ARG A 80 0.28 -9.35 12.94
C ARG A 80 0.99 -10.72 12.93
N ASP A 81 2.07 -10.86 12.15
CA ASP A 81 2.83 -12.11 11.97
C ASP A 81 4.15 -12.19 12.80
N TRP A 82 4.44 -11.20 13.66
CA TRP A 82 5.67 -11.22 14.47
C TRP A 82 5.52 -12.06 15.73
N ASN A 83 6.01 -13.30 15.72
CA ASN A 83 5.98 -14.24 16.86
C ASN A 83 7.11 -14.01 17.90
N GLY A 84 7.74 -12.84 17.90
CA GLY A 84 8.86 -12.51 18.79
C GLY A 84 8.38 -11.85 20.09
N MET A 85 8.17 -12.68 21.11
CA MET A 85 7.83 -12.27 22.47
C MET A 85 8.96 -11.45 23.11
N GLY A 86 8.68 -10.22 23.54
CA GLY A 86 9.58 -9.45 24.40
C GLY A 86 9.44 -7.93 24.28
N ILE A 87 8.62 -7.32 25.13
CA ILE A 87 8.70 -5.92 25.61
C ILE A 87 8.39 -4.80 24.57
N ALA A 88 8.26 -5.10 23.28
CA ALA A 88 7.81 -4.13 22.26
C ALA A 88 6.28 -3.91 22.19
N GLU A 89 5.52 -4.43 23.16
CA GLU A 89 4.05 -4.35 23.24
C GLU A 89 3.48 -2.91 23.43
N MET A 90 4.33 -1.88 23.50
CA MET A 90 3.91 -0.49 23.68
C MET A 90 4.08 0.43 22.47
N ALA A 91 4.61 -0.06 21.35
CA ALA A 91 4.56 0.71 20.10
C ALA A 91 3.28 0.36 19.34
N VAL A 92 2.13 0.77 19.87
CA VAL A 92 0.87 0.78 19.13
C VAL A 92 0.96 1.89 18.08
N SER A 93 1.58 1.62 16.93
CA SER A 93 1.47 2.49 15.77
C SER A 93 0.42 1.93 14.82
N VAL A 94 -0.85 1.95 15.24
CA VAL A 94 -1.96 1.79 14.30
C VAL A 94 -1.95 3.04 13.43
N LYS A 95 -1.51 2.90 12.18
CA LYS A 95 -1.59 3.97 11.19
C LYS A 95 -3.00 3.96 10.62
N ARG A 96 -3.78 4.98 10.95
CA ARG A 96 -5.09 5.21 10.35
C ARG A 96 -4.91 6.04 9.09
N HIS A 97 -5.35 5.52 7.96
CA HIS A 97 -5.36 6.21 6.67
C HIS A 97 -6.75 6.79 6.42
N TYR A 98 -6.81 8.02 5.91
CA TYR A 98 -8.04 8.71 5.54
C TYR A 98 -8.10 8.85 4.03
N TRP A 99 -9.17 8.34 3.44
CA TRP A 99 -9.37 8.25 1.99
C TRP A 99 -10.46 9.21 1.56
N LYS A 100 -10.18 9.93 0.48
CA LYS A 100 -11.16 10.75 -0.23
C LYS A 100 -11.12 10.41 -1.70
N TRP A 101 -12.29 10.38 -2.33
CA TRP A 101 -12.37 10.33 -3.78
C TRP A 101 -11.92 11.68 -4.36
N VAL A 102 -11.16 11.63 -5.44
CA VAL A 102 -10.75 12.81 -6.20
C VAL A 102 -11.31 12.69 -7.60
N ASP A 103 -11.93 13.75 -8.09
CA ASP A 103 -12.39 13.80 -9.48
C ASP A 103 -11.18 13.71 -10.40
N PHE A 104 -11.35 13.00 -11.52
CA PHE A 104 -10.29 12.80 -12.50
C PHE A 104 -9.71 14.13 -13.02
N ASP A 105 -10.54 15.17 -13.10
CA ASP A 105 -10.15 16.51 -13.58
C ASP A 105 -9.40 17.36 -12.54
N SER A 106 -9.21 16.84 -11.32
CA SER A 106 -8.57 17.56 -10.20
C SER A 106 -7.09 17.21 -9.99
N VAL A 107 -6.50 16.40 -10.87
CA VAL A 107 -5.11 15.88 -10.78
C VAL A 107 -4.26 16.37 -11.94
#